data_AF-A0A8D8PX56-F1
#
_entry.id   AF-A0A8D8PX56-F1
#
_cell.length_a   1.000
_cell.length_b   1.000
_cell.length_c   1.000
_cell.angle_alpha   90.00
_cell.angle_beta   90.00
_cell.angle_gamma   90.00
#
_symmetry.space_group_name_H-M   'P 1'
#
loop_
_entity.id
_entity.type
_entity.pdbx_description
1 polymer ?
#
loop_
_entity_poly.entity_id
_entity_poly.type
_entity_poly.pdbx_seq_one_letter_code
_entity_poly.pdbx_strand_id
1 'polypeptide(L)'
;MSASTVTVKTRKYMTNRLLGRKQMVVDVLHPGKPSVKKTEIREKLSKMFKSKPENIFAFGFQTQFGGGKSTGFALIYDTLDIAKKFEPKYRLQRHGLFEKKTQTRKQRKEKKNRMKKVRGTKKTKVGAAAAKKRLPDYPVFYLATLSRLLYVLSIPPTQDPGKCFCFVMFYIL
;
A
#
# COMPACT_ATOMS: atom_id res chain seq x y z
N MET A 1 -12.94 -16.88 -29.07
CA MET A 1 -12.67 -16.61 -27.64
C MET A 1 -13.75 -15.70 -27.08
N SER A 2 -14.87 -16.25 -26.61
CA SER A 2 -15.91 -15.46 -25.96
C SER A 2 -15.33 -14.84 -24.68
N ALA A 3 -15.23 -13.52 -24.61
CA ALA A 3 -14.81 -12.81 -23.41
C ALA A 3 -15.76 -13.21 -22.26
N SER A 4 -15.32 -14.08 -21.36
CA SER A 4 -16.18 -14.60 -20.29
C SER A 4 -16.64 -13.44 -19.39
N THR A 5 -17.90 -13.07 -19.54
CA THR A 5 -18.50 -11.93 -18.85
C THR A 5 -18.66 -12.27 -17.37
N VAL A 6 -17.96 -11.53 -16.50
CA VAL A 6 -18.10 -11.70 -15.05
C VAL A 6 -19.46 -11.13 -14.63
N THR A 7 -20.33 -11.96 -14.06
CA THR A 7 -21.67 -11.56 -13.58
C THR A 7 -21.70 -11.51 -12.06
N VAL A 8 -22.38 -10.51 -11.52
CA VAL A 8 -22.49 -10.27 -10.08
C VAL A 8 -23.94 -10.46 -9.67
N LYS A 9 -24.19 -11.36 -8.73
CA LYS A 9 -25.51 -11.61 -8.13
C LYS A 9 -25.46 -11.23 -6.66
N THR A 10 -26.55 -10.67 -6.15
CA THR A 10 -26.68 -10.28 -4.74
C THR A 10 -27.65 -11.19 -4.03
N ARG A 11 -27.29 -11.66 -2.83
CA ARG A 11 -28.12 -12.46 -1.93
C ARG A 11 -28.23 -11.76 -0.58
N LYS A 12 -29.29 -12.07 0.18
CA LYS A 12 -29.49 -11.58 1.56
C LYS A 12 -29.28 -10.06 1.66
N TYR A 13 -29.93 -9.31 0.76
CA TYR A 13 -29.87 -7.85 0.74
C TYR A 13 -30.68 -7.30 1.93
N MET A 14 -30.04 -6.44 2.72
CA MET A 14 -30.65 -5.81 3.88
C MET A 14 -30.27 -4.34 3.94
N THR A 15 -31.25 -3.48 4.23
CA THR A 15 -31.01 -2.06 4.47
C THR A 15 -30.88 -1.84 5.97
N ASN A 16 -29.73 -1.34 6.43
CA ASN A 16 -29.50 -1.04 7.84
C ASN A 16 -29.43 0.49 8.01
N ARG A 17 -30.50 1.06 8.55
CA ARG A 17 -30.61 2.52 8.76
C ARG A 17 -29.81 3.03 9.94
N LEU A 18 -29.58 2.20 10.97
CA LEU A 18 -28.80 2.57 12.15
C LEU A 18 -27.36 2.97 11.80
N LEU A 19 -26.79 2.29 10.79
CA LEU A 19 -25.42 2.52 10.32
C LEU A 19 -25.38 3.25 8.96
N GLY A 20 -26.53 3.68 8.43
CA GLY A 20 -26.62 4.35 7.13
C GLY A 20 -26.01 3.56 5.97
N ARG A 21 -26.25 2.23 5.93
CA ARG A 21 -25.65 1.35 4.92
C ARG A 21 -26.57 0.23 4.44
N LYS A 22 -26.33 -0.23 3.22
CA LYS A 22 -26.90 -1.45 2.64
C LYS A 22 -25.88 -2.56 2.78
N GLN A 23 -26.31 -3.72 3.28
CA GLN A 23 -25.45 -4.89 3.47
C GLN A 23 -25.99 -6.05 2.67
N MET A 24 -25.09 -6.78 2.01
CA MET A 24 -25.47 -7.91 1.16
C MET A 24 -24.33 -8.91 1.03
N VAL A 25 -24.71 -10.15 0.70
CA VAL A 25 -23.80 -11.18 0.22
C VAL A 25 -23.72 -11.06 -1.29
N VAL A 26 -22.51 -11.13 -1.84
CA VAL A 26 -22.25 -10.99 -3.28
C VAL A 26 -21.69 -12.30 -3.81
N ASP A 27 -22.35 -12.85 -4.81
CA ASP A 27 -21.85 -13.99 -5.57
C ASP A 27 -21.33 -13.49 -6.91
N VAL A 28 -20.11 -13.88 -7.25
CA VAL A 28 -19.44 -13.50 -8.49
C VAL A 28 -19.25 -14.76 -9.33
N LEU A 29 -19.92 -14.81 -10.49
CA LEU A 29 -19.74 -15.86 -11.47
C LEU A 29 -18.72 -15.40 -12.51
N HIS A 30 -17.66 -16.17 -12.69
CA HIS A 30 -16.52 -15.84 -13.53
C HIS A 30 -15.99 -17.12 -14.21
N PRO A 31 -16.74 -17.71 -15.15
CA PRO A 31 -16.32 -18.94 -15.81
C PRO A 31 -15.03 -18.74 -16.60
N GLY A 32 -14.08 -19.66 -16.47
CA GLY A 32 -12.80 -19.64 -17.18
C GLY A 32 -11.89 -18.46 -16.85
N LYS A 33 -12.20 -17.67 -15.80
CA LYS A 33 -11.35 -16.60 -15.29
C LYS A 33 -10.85 -16.94 -13.89
N PRO A 34 -9.68 -16.41 -13.48
CA PRO A 34 -9.26 -16.46 -12.09
C PRO A 34 -10.12 -15.53 -11.22
N SER A 35 -9.81 -15.49 -9.93
CA SER A 35 -10.53 -14.63 -8.99
C SER A 35 -10.54 -13.16 -9.42
N VAL A 36 -11.74 -12.58 -9.41
CA VAL A 36 -11.97 -11.22 -9.91
C VAL A 36 -11.42 -10.18 -8.92
N LYS A 37 -10.77 -9.13 -9.44
CA LYS A 37 -10.27 -8.03 -8.63
C LYS A 37 -11.43 -7.29 -7.95
N LYS A 38 -11.21 -6.85 -6.71
CA LYS A 38 -12.22 -6.12 -5.92
C LYS A 38 -12.60 -4.77 -6.55
N THR A 39 -11.71 -4.15 -7.31
CA THR A 39 -12.00 -2.90 -8.04
C THR A 39 -13.08 -3.12 -9.09
N GLU A 40 -12.96 -4.15 -9.91
CA GLU A 40 -13.95 -4.51 -10.93
C GLU A 40 -15.31 -4.88 -10.31
N ILE A 41 -15.30 -5.57 -9.16
CA ILE A 41 -16.55 -5.90 -8.44
C ILE A 41 -17.23 -4.62 -7.93
N ARG A 42 -16.46 -3.65 -7.40
CA ARG A 42 -16.99 -2.36 -6.94
C ARG A 42 -17.61 -1.57 -8.10
N GLU A 43 -16.98 -1.56 -9.27
CA GLU A 43 -17.51 -0.90 -10.46
C GLU A 43 -18.84 -1.52 -10.93
N LYS A 44 -18.95 -2.85 -10.88
CA LYS A 44 -20.21 -3.54 -11.23
C LYS A 44 -21.31 -3.27 -10.23
N LEU A 45 -21.01 -3.31 -8.94
CA LEU A 45 -21.96 -2.95 -7.89
C LEU A 45 -22.38 -1.47 -7.98
N SER A 46 -21.45 -0.59 -8.35
CA SER A 46 -21.72 0.84 -8.59
C SER A 46 -22.72 1.03 -9.71
N LYS A 47 -22.57 0.31 -10.83
CA LYS A 47 -23.52 0.33 -11.95
C LYS A 47 -24.89 -0.23 -11.56
N MET A 48 -24.93 -1.33 -10.80
CA MET A 48 -26.20 -1.95 -10.37
C MET A 48 -27.00 -1.08 -9.41
N PHE A 49 -26.34 -0.47 -8.43
CA PHE A 49 -27.00 0.29 -7.35
C PHE A 49 -26.92 1.81 -7.53
N LYS A 50 -26.36 2.29 -8.65
CA LYS A 50 -26.20 3.71 -8.99
C LYS A 50 -25.50 4.51 -7.89
N SER A 51 -24.51 3.91 -7.22
CA SER A 51 -23.75 4.53 -6.15
C SER A 51 -22.30 4.75 -6.56
N LYS A 52 -21.61 5.70 -5.93
CA LYS A 52 -20.18 5.94 -6.21
C LYS A 52 -19.36 4.72 -5.76
N PRO A 53 -18.36 4.27 -6.55
CA PRO A 53 -17.56 3.10 -6.20
C PRO A 53 -16.80 3.28 -4.88
N GLU A 54 -16.48 4.52 -4.51
CA GLU A 54 -15.82 4.91 -3.26
C GLU A 54 -16.64 4.51 -2.02
N ASN A 55 -17.96 4.61 -2.08
CA ASN A 55 -18.88 4.28 -0.98
C ASN A 55 -19.08 2.77 -0.82
N ILE A 56 -18.60 1.97 -1.77
CA ILE A 56 -18.78 0.52 -1.82
C ILE A 56 -17.53 -0.16 -1.27
N PHE A 57 -17.70 -0.96 -0.22
CA PHE A 57 -16.64 -1.76 0.40
C PHE A 57 -16.93 -3.23 0.16
N ALA A 58 -16.09 -3.87 -0.65
CA ALA A 58 -16.21 -5.29 -0.99
C ALA A 58 -15.11 -6.09 -0.27
N PHE A 59 -15.47 -7.09 0.54
CA PHE A 59 -14.53 -7.85 1.36
C PHE A 59 -14.90 -9.32 1.51
N GLY A 60 -13.95 -10.11 2.00
CA GLY A 60 -14.19 -11.52 2.36
C GLY A 60 -14.52 -12.42 1.17
N PHE A 61 -14.00 -12.14 -0.03
CA PHE A 61 -14.21 -13.01 -1.18
C PHE A 61 -13.46 -14.33 -1.01
N GLN A 62 -14.18 -15.44 -1.16
CA GLN A 62 -13.68 -16.80 -1.19
C GLN A 62 -14.14 -17.47 -2.49
N THR A 63 -13.20 -18.03 -3.24
CA THR A 63 -13.46 -18.85 -4.43
C THR A 63 -13.88 -20.24 -4.00
N GLN A 64 -14.92 -20.80 -4.64
CA GLN A 64 -15.29 -22.20 -4.44
C GLN A 64 -14.24 -23.13 -5.04
N PHE A 65 -14.15 -24.35 -4.50
CA PHE A 65 -13.33 -25.40 -5.09
C PHE A 65 -13.83 -25.72 -6.51
N GLY A 66 -12.90 -25.91 -7.45
CA GLY A 66 -13.22 -26.01 -8.88
C GLY A 66 -13.42 -24.67 -9.61
N GLY A 67 -13.42 -23.54 -8.88
CA GLY A 67 -13.44 -22.20 -9.48
C GLY A 67 -14.80 -21.77 -10.04
N GLY A 68 -14.80 -20.71 -10.85
CA GLY A 68 -15.99 -20.20 -11.56
C GLY A 68 -17.02 -19.46 -10.70
N LYS A 69 -17.04 -19.69 -9.39
CA LYS A 69 -17.90 -19.00 -8.43
C LYS A 69 -17.09 -18.48 -7.24
N SER A 70 -17.36 -17.26 -6.81
CA SER A 70 -16.85 -16.70 -5.57
C SER A 70 -17.98 -16.10 -4.76
N THR A 71 -17.91 -16.26 -3.45
CA THR A 71 -18.83 -15.64 -2.50
C THR A 71 -18.08 -14.59 -1.71
N GLY A 72 -18.73 -13.47 -1.39
CA GLY A 72 -18.15 -12.42 -0.57
C GLY A 72 -19.22 -11.50 0.01
N PHE A 73 -18.78 -10.42 0.62
CA PHE A 73 -19.67 -9.43 1.23
C PHE A 73 -19.45 -8.07 0.60
N ALA A 74 -20.52 -7.30 0.47
CA ALA A 74 -20.45 -5.90 0.09
C ALA A 74 -21.28 -5.03 1.05
N LEU A 75 -20.69 -3.89 1.40
CA LEU A 75 -21.33 -2.82 2.14
C LEU A 75 -21.36 -1.58 1.26
N ILE A 76 -22.54 -0.99 1.11
CA ILE A 76 -22.73 0.25 0.36
C ILE A 76 -23.20 1.30 1.37
N TYR A 77 -22.37 2.30 1.62
CA TYR A 77 -22.75 3.44 2.46
C TYR A 77 -23.44 4.52 1.61
N ASP A 78 -24.30 5.30 2.24
CA ASP A 78 -24.93 6.45 1.58
C ASP A 78 -23.91 7.60 1.40
N THR A 79 -23.07 7.86 2.43
CA THR A 79 -22.01 8.88 2.39
C THR A 79 -20.64 8.34 2.85
N LEU A 80 -19.57 9.01 2.42
CA LEU A 80 -18.19 8.65 2.79
C LEU A 80 -17.87 8.94 4.26
N ASP A 81 -18.52 9.94 4.86
CA ASP A 81 -18.25 10.32 6.24
C ASP A 81 -18.78 9.27 7.21
N ILE A 82 -19.94 8.68 6.90
CA ILE A 82 -20.49 7.53 7.61
C ILE A 82 -19.52 6.35 7.47
N ALA A 83 -19.02 6.09 6.27
CA ALA A 83 -18.06 5.01 6.03
C ALA A 83 -16.79 5.17 6.90
N LYS A 84 -16.22 6.38 6.99
CA LYS A 84 -15.03 6.66 7.82
C LYS A 84 -15.26 6.44 9.32
N LYS A 85 -16.48 6.69 9.81
CA LYS A 85 -16.86 6.51 11.22
C LYS A 85 -17.03 5.03 11.59
N PHE A 86 -17.70 4.25 10.74
CA PHE A 86 -18.11 2.89 11.07
C PHE A 86 -17.18 1.80 10.53
N GLU A 87 -16.46 2.02 9.43
CA GLU A 87 -15.55 1.00 8.91
C GLU A 87 -14.33 0.82 9.81
N PRO A 88 -13.89 -0.43 10.02
CA PRO A 88 -12.63 -0.69 10.68
C PRO A 88 -11.45 -0.02 9.95
N LYS A 89 -10.55 0.59 10.72
CA LYS A 89 -9.40 1.36 10.20
C LYS A 89 -8.52 0.60 9.20
N TYR A 90 -8.41 -0.73 9.33
CA TYR A 90 -7.62 -1.55 8.40
C TYR A 90 -8.22 -1.63 6.99
N ARG A 91 -9.55 -1.48 6.85
CA ARG A 91 -10.18 -1.42 5.51
C ARG A 91 -10.00 -0.06 4.89
N LEU A 92 -10.15 1.01 5.67
CA LEU A 92 -9.86 2.38 5.22
C LEU A 92 -8.43 2.51 4.70
N GLN A 93 -7.46 1.88 5.36
CA GLN A 93 -6.07 1.85 4.90
C GLN A 93 -5.91 1.14 3.55
N ARG A 94 -6.63 0.03 3.30
CA ARG A 94 -6.58 -0.67 2.00
C ARG A 94 -7.18 0.16 0.85
N HIS A 95 -8.05 1.11 1.18
CA HIS A 95 -8.65 2.05 0.23
C HIS A 95 -7.90 3.39 0.16
N GLY A 96 -6.78 3.55 0.89
CA GLY A 96 -6.00 4.79 0.88
C GLY A 96 -6.62 5.96 1.65
N LEU A 97 -7.73 5.75 2.37
CA LEU A 97 -8.45 6.81 3.10
C LEU A 97 -7.86 7.11 4.49
N PHE A 98 -6.98 6.24 4.99
CA PHE A 98 -6.37 6.39 6.31
C PHE A 98 -4.98 5.76 6.35
N GLU A 99 -3.99 6.50 6.84
CA GLU A 99 -2.64 5.97 7.03
C GLU A 99 -2.39 5.65 8.52
N LYS A 100 -2.01 4.41 8.80
CA LYS A 100 -1.68 3.97 10.16
C LYS A 100 -0.21 4.20 10.44
N LYS A 101 0.10 5.00 11.48
CA LYS A 101 1.48 5.11 12.01
C LYS A 101 1.98 3.74 12.49
N THR A 102 2.95 3.18 11.77
CA THR A 102 3.56 1.89 12.07
C THR A 102 4.62 2.06 13.16
N GLN A 103 4.31 1.57 14.36
CA GLN A 103 5.31 1.30 15.40
C GLN A 103 5.20 -0.17 15.75
N THR A 104 6.32 -0.88 15.76
CA THR A 104 6.31 -2.31 16.03
C THR A 104 5.95 -2.60 17.49
N ARG A 105 5.35 -3.77 17.75
CA ARG A 105 4.99 -4.18 19.12
C ARG A 105 6.23 -4.19 20.03
N LYS A 106 7.39 -4.58 19.49
CA LYS A 106 8.70 -4.56 20.17
C LYS A 106 9.07 -3.14 20.60
N GLN A 107 9.09 -2.17 19.69
CA GLN A 107 9.41 -0.77 19.99
C GLN A 107 8.48 -0.17 21.06
N ARG A 108 7.17 -0.50 21.01
CA ARG A 108 6.20 -0.04 22.02
C ARG A 108 6.47 -0.64 23.39
N LYS A 109 6.79 -1.94 23.47
CA LYS A 109 7.13 -2.62 24.72
C LYS A 109 8.43 -2.11 25.31
N GLU A 110 9.47 -1.95 24.49
CA GLU A 110 10.74 -1.37 24.93
C GLU A 110 10.57 0.07 25.42
N LYS A 111 9.82 0.91 24.70
CA LYS A 111 9.48 2.27 25.14
C LYS A 111 8.73 2.25 26.48
N LYS A 112 7.74 1.36 26.64
CA LYS A 112 7.00 1.19 27.91
C LYS A 112 7.95 0.78 29.06
N ASN A 113 8.84 -0.18 28.83
CA ASN A 113 9.78 -0.66 29.84
C ASN A 113 10.81 0.42 30.22
N ARG A 114 11.31 1.23 29.27
CA ARG A 114 12.18 2.38 29.56
C ARG A 114 11.45 3.47 30.36
N MET A 115 10.20 3.78 30.00
CA MET A 115 9.40 4.80 30.70
C MET A 115 9.01 4.39 32.13
N LYS A 116 8.92 3.09 32.41
CA LYS A 116 8.68 2.59 33.78
C LYS A 116 9.84 2.88 34.74
N LYS A 117 11.08 2.99 34.25
CA LYS A 117 12.29 3.20 35.07
C LYS A 117 12.46 4.64 35.56
N VAL A 118 11.77 5.61 34.97
CA VAL A 118 11.94 7.05 35.27
C VAL A 118 10.67 7.66 35.86
N ARG A 119 10.82 8.64 36.75
CA ARG A 119 9.71 9.35 37.42
C ARG A 119 9.59 10.81 36.94
N GLY A 120 8.40 11.39 37.12
CA GLY A 120 8.11 12.80 36.84
C GLY A 120 8.37 13.23 35.38
N THR A 121 8.82 14.47 35.22
CA THR A 121 9.11 15.11 33.92
C THR A 121 10.19 14.39 33.10
N LYS A 122 10.97 13.48 33.71
CA LYS A 122 11.99 12.68 33.00
C LYS A 122 11.38 11.66 32.01
N LYS A 123 10.09 11.33 32.12
CA LYS A 123 9.39 10.41 31.20
C LYS A 123 9.28 10.93 29.77
N THR A 124 9.08 12.23 29.58
CA THR A 124 8.92 12.84 28.24
C THR A 124 10.22 12.77 27.45
N LYS A 125 11.38 13.00 28.11
CA LYS A 125 12.72 12.90 27.50
C LYS A 125 13.03 11.49 26.98
N VAL A 126 12.72 10.45 27.75
CA VAL A 126 12.92 9.03 27.35
C VAL A 126 12.01 8.61 26.20
N GLY A 127 10.83 9.24 26.09
CA GLY A 127 9.88 9.00 25.00
C GLY A 127 10.31 9.58 23.65
N ALA A 128 11.13 10.63 23.66
CA ALA A 128 11.64 11.35 22.50
C ALA A 128 12.96 10.80 21.94
N ALA A 129 13.82 10.23 22.80
CA ALA A 129 15.11 9.65 22.39
C ALA A 129 14.99 8.52 21.33
N ALA A 130 13.84 7.84 21.24
CA ALA A 130 13.59 6.81 20.23
C ALA A 130 13.14 7.35 18.85
N ALA A 131 12.84 8.65 18.72
CA ALA A 131 12.39 9.25 17.46
C ALA A 131 13.56 9.72 16.56
N LYS A 132 14.79 9.82 17.09
CA LYS A 132 15.93 10.47 16.42
C LYS A 132 16.75 9.57 15.47
N LYS A 133 16.18 8.48 14.93
CA LYS A 133 16.84 7.68 13.88
C LYS A 133 15.86 7.25 12.79
N ARG A 134 15.57 8.18 11.86
CA ARG A 134 15.33 7.87 10.45
C ARG A 134 16.06 8.94 9.66
N LEU A 135 17.26 8.62 9.17
CA LEU A 135 17.81 9.37 8.05
C LEU A 135 16.86 9.13 6.86
N PRO A 136 16.55 10.14 6.04
CA PRO A 136 15.80 9.91 4.82
C PRO A 136 16.60 8.95 3.92
N ASP A 137 15.93 7.90 3.43
CA ASP A 137 16.49 7.01 2.41
C ASP A 137 16.64 7.84 1.12
N TYR A 138 17.81 8.47 0.93
CA TYR A 138 18.17 9.01 -0.37
C TYR A 138 18.44 7.83 -1.32
N PRO A 139 17.90 7.84 -2.55
CA PRO A 139 18.10 6.75 -3.48
C PRO A 139 19.59 6.65 -3.86
N VAL A 140 20.17 5.48 -3.60
CA VAL A 140 21.57 5.09 -3.92
C VAL A 140 21.89 5.21 -5.43
N PHE A 141 20.89 5.52 -6.27
CA PHE A 141 21.03 5.68 -7.72
C PHE A 141 21.67 7.00 -8.19
N TYR A 142 21.74 8.05 -7.34
CA TYR A 142 22.19 9.38 -7.79
C TYR A 142 23.67 9.72 -7.50
N LEU A 143 24.36 8.96 -6.64
CA LEU A 143 25.78 9.21 -6.34
C LEU A 143 26.75 8.47 -7.27
N ALA A 144 26.30 7.41 -7.93
CA ALA A 144 27.14 6.65 -8.88
C ALA A 144 27.24 7.31 -10.27
N THR A 145 26.35 8.24 -10.61
CA THR A 145 26.36 8.95 -11.90
C THR A 145 27.16 10.25 -11.86
N LEU A 146 27.33 10.87 -10.69
CA LEU A 146 28.09 12.11 -10.53
C LEU A 146 29.61 11.92 -10.50
N SER A 147 30.12 10.79 -9.99
CA SER A 147 31.56 10.47 -10.06
C SER A 147 32.02 10.15 -11.49
N ARG A 148 31.11 9.63 -12.33
CA ARG A 148 31.41 9.31 -13.73
C ARG A 148 31.32 10.53 -14.66
N LEU A 149 30.54 11.56 -14.30
CA LEU A 149 30.43 12.79 -15.08
C LEU A 149 31.62 13.74 -14.87
N LEU A 150 32.18 13.79 -13.66
CA LEU A 150 33.34 14.65 -13.34
C LEU A 150 34.65 14.17 -14.01
N TYR A 151 34.79 12.86 -14.28
CA TYR A 151 36.01 12.33 -14.91
C TYR A 151 36.07 12.58 -16.43
N VAL A 152 34.93 12.74 -17.12
CA VAL A 152 34.90 13.00 -18.57
C VAL A 152 35.15 14.48 -18.91
N LEU A 153 34.85 15.40 -17.97
CA LEU A 153 35.03 16.85 -18.15
C LEU A 153 36.46 17.36 -17.81
N SER A 154 37.38 16.47 -17.44
CA SER A 154 38.75 16.84 -17.04
C SER A 154 39.83 16.38 -18.04
N ILE A 155 39.44 16.01 -19.27
CA ILE A 155 40.39 15.68 -20.34
C ILE A 155 40.56 16.92 -21.24
N PRO A 156 41.64 17.70 -21.10
CA PRO A 156 41.98 18.72 -22.10
C PRO A 156 42.42 18.03 -23.41
N PRO A 157 42.10 18.58 -24.58
CA PRO A 157 42.58 18.05 -25.86
C PRO A 157 44.09 18.27 -25.98
N THR A 158 44.89 17.20 -25.98
CA THR A 158 46.33 17.26 -26.26
C THR A 158 46.58 17.47 -27.75
N GLN A 159 47.14 18.63 -28.12
CA GLN A 159 48.00 18.77 -29.29
C GLN A 159 49.36 18.16 -28.96
N ASP A 160 49.70 17.05 -29.63
CA ASP A 160 50.97 16.85 -30.34
C ASP A 160 51.34 15.36 -30.44
N PRO A 161 51.77 14.89 -31.64
CA PRO A 161 52.05 13.48 -31.91
C PRO A 161 53.47 13.12 -31.50
N GLY A 162 53.59 12.20 -30.53
CA GLY A 162 54.82 11.47 -30.28
C GLY A 162 55.29 11.51 -28.84
N LYS A 163 54.88 10.51 -28.04
CA LYS A 163 55.76 9.78 -27.11
C LYS A 163 55.02 8.61 -26.47
N CYS A 164 55.80 7.56 -26.24
CA CYS A 164 55.40 6.18 -26.01
C CYS A 164 54.59 5.92 -24.73
N PHE A 165 53.69 4.94 -24.87
CA PHE A 165 53.07 4.13 -23.83
C PHE A 165 53.98 3.84 -22.63
N CYS A 166 53.49 4.11 -21.41
CA CYS A 166 53.91 3.37 -20.22
C CYS A 166 52.71 3.17 -19.29
N PHE A 167 52.12 1.99 -19.39
CA PHE A 167 50.97 1.52 -18.62
C PHE A 167 51.50 0.94 -17.30
N VAL A 168 51.44 1.68 -16.20
CA VAL A 168 51.76 1.15 -14.87
C VAL A 168 50.46 0.92 -14.12
N MET A 169 49.96 -0.32 -14.23
CA MET A 169 48.94 -0.89 -13.37
C MET A 169 49.56 -1.16 -11.99
N PHE A 170 49.19 -0.37 -10.99
CA PHE A 170 49.46 -0.68 -9.58
C PHE A 170 48.14 -0.92 -8.83
N TYR A 171 47.99 -2.17 -8.43
CA TYR A 171 47.21 -2.75 -7.32
C TYR A 171 46.51 -1.77 -6.36
N ILE A 172 45.27 -2.12 -5.98
CA ILE A 172 44.84 -2.26 -4.57
C ILE A 172 43.75 -3.35 -4.53
N LEU A 173 43.98 -4.35 -3.68
CA LEU A 173 43.03 -5.34 -3.18
C LEU A 173 41.96 -4.69 -2.30
#